data_AF-A0A853FZC9-F1
#
_entry.id   AF-A0A853FZC9-F1
#
_cell.length_a   1.000
_cell.length_b   1.000
_cell.length_c   1.000
_cell.angle_alpha   90.00
_cell.angle_beta   90.00
_cell.angle_gamma   90.00
#
_symmetry.space_group_name_H-M   'P 1'
#
loop_
_entity.id
_entity.type
_entity.pdbx_description
1 polymer ?
#
loop_
_entity_poly.entity_id
_entity_poly.type
_entity_poly.pdbx_seq_one_letter_code
_entity_poly.pdbx_strand_id
1 'polypeptide(L)'
;MSDTQEPPLVFTADELDLLGRSADALSAYMGKPVLAEVMDAEETGFEWVIFAVPLDIQDDPSDFVVVQIGGPNARIIGNKGGMTIADGDVFDCEYLWAIQLSDLEGVRFIKVDQEGEEVAWADTLHDVLPFVMTDELAPESDDDDDLDDEDGGDDGEDRDADGRDSYGSGGPGTPRTLH
;
A
#
# COMPACT_ATOMS: atom_id res chain seq x y z
N MET A 1 41.05 -24.46 -19.12
CA MET A 1 40.35 -23.26 -18.62
C MET A 1 38.97 -23.76 -18.31
N SER A 2 38.73 -24.13 -17.05
CA SER A 2 37.42 -24.60 -16.61
C SER A 2 36.51 -23.40 -16.64
N ASP A 3 35.59 -23.39 -17.60
CA ASP A 3 34.44 -22.51 -17.60
C ASP A 3 33.57 -22.98 -16.42
N THR A 4 33.89 -22.49 -15.22
CA THR A 4 32.98 -22.59 -14.09
C THR A 4 31.85 -21.64 -14.48
N GLN A 5 30.83 -22.18 -15.18
CA GLN A 5 29.57 -21.48 -15.33
C GLN A 5 28.99 -21.34 -13.92
N GLU A 6 29.36 -20.25 -13.24
CA GLU A 6 28.63 -19.79 -12.07
C GLU A 6 27.15 -19.80 -12.45
N PRO A 7 26.28 -20.45 -11.65
CA PRO A 7 24.87 -20.52 -11.97
C PRO A 7 24.37 -19.09 -12.16
N PRO A 8 23.55 -18.82 -13.18
CA PRO A 8 23.03 -17.48 -13.38
C PRO A 8 22.36 -17.03 -12.09
N LEU A 9 22.72 -15.85 -11.60
CA LEU A 9 22.14 -15.24 -10.42
C LEU A 9 20.74 -14.76 -10.80
N VAL A 10 19.81 -15.71 -10.81
CA VAL A 10 18.40 -15.53 -11.14
C VAL A 10 17.52 -15.99 -9.99
N PHE A 11 16.41 -15.28 -9.82
CA PHE A 11 15.32 -15.62 -8.93
C PHE A 11 14.59 -16.86 -9.44
N THR A 12 14.28 -17.72 -8.49
CA THR A 12 13.39 -18.85 -8.65
C THR A 12 11.93 -18.36 -8.74
N ALA A 13 11.06 -19.20 -9.28
CA ALA A 13 9.64 -18.89 -9.37
C ALA A 13 8.99 -18.61 -8.00
N ASP A 14 9.47 -19.27 -6.94
CA ASP A 14 8.97 -19.09 -5.56
C ASP A 14 9.40 -17.74 -4.98
N GLU A 15 10.66 -17.34 -5.19
CA GLU A 15 11.17 -16.03 -4.79
C GLU A 15 10.42 -14.90 -5.53
N LEU A 16 10.13 -15.06 -6.82
CA LEU A 16 9.35 -14.10 -7.60
C LEU A 16 7.90 -14.00 -7.14
N ASP A 17 7.27 -15.13 -6.78
CA ASP A 17 5.92 -15.13 -6.22
C ASP A 17 5.90 -14.38 -4.88
N LEU A 18 6.90 -14.60 -4.02
CA LEU A 18 7.03 -13.90 -2.75
C LEU A 18 7.26 -12.38 -2.93
N LEU A 19 8.11 -11.98 -3.87
CA LEU A 19 8.32 -10.58 -4.23
C LEU A 19 7.02 -9.94 -4.76
N GLY A 20 6.29 -10.64 -5.62
CA GLY A 20 5.00 -10.21 -6.14
C GLY A 20 3.96 -9.99 -5.04
N ARG A 21 3.83 -10.96 -4.12
CA ARG A 21 2.95 -10.81 -2.95
C ARG A 21 3.36 -9.65 -2.05
N SER A 22 4.66 -9.42 -1.90
CA SER A 22 5.19 -8.29 -1.12
C SER A 22 4.81 -6.95 -1.76
N ALA A 23 4.86 -6.84 -3.09
CA ALA A 23 4.36 -5.67 -3.83
C ALA A 23 2.86 -5.45 -3.60
N ASP A 24 2.07 -6.53 -3.58
CA ASP A 24 0.64 -6.44 -3.34
C ASP A 24 0.30 -6.02 -1.90
N ALA A 25 1.04 -6.52 -0.90
CA ALA A 25 0.88 -6.04 0.48
C ALA A 25 1.29 -4.58 0.63
N LEU A 26 2.39 -4.15 0.00
CA LEU A 26 2.75 -2.73 -0.02
C LEU A 26 1.65 -1.90 -0.69
N SER A 27 1.05 -2.42 -1.76
CA SER A 27 -0.05 -1.72 -2.44
C SER A 27 -1.25 -1.53 -1.52
N ALA A 28 -1.63 -2.59 -0.79
CA ALA A 28 -2.72 -2.53 0.19
C ALA A 28 -2.39 -1.59 1.36
N TYR A 29 -1.14 -1.61 1.84
CA TYR A 29 -0.68 -0.80 2.96
C TYR A 29 -0.59 0.70 2.61
N MET A 30 -0.04 1.05 1.45
CA MET A 30 0.10 2.44 1.00
C MET A 30 -1.20 3.01 0.42
N GLY A 31 -2.15 2.15 0.03
CA GLY A 31 -3.35 2.56 -0.71
C GLY A 31 -3.05 3.05 -2.14
N LYS A 32 -1.85 2.77 -2.65
CA LYS A 32 -1.40 3.12 -4.01
C LYS A 32 -0.92 1.85 -4.72
N PRO A 33 -1.05 1.73 -6.04
CA PRO A 33 -0.52 0.58 -6.77
C PRO A 33 1.01 0.54 -6.68
N VAL A 34 1.59 -0.60 -6.29
CA VAL A 34 3.04 -0.81 -6.29
C VAL A 34 3.37 -1.80 -7.39
N LEU A 35 4.31 -1.42 -8.24
CA LEU A 35 4.81 -2.24 -9.33
C LEU A 35 6.13 -2.86 -8.92
N ALA A 36 6.26 -4.17 -9.12
CA ALA A 36 7.50 -4.90 -8.98
C ALA A 36 7.93 -5.41 -10.35
N GLU A 37 9.07 -4.94 -10.85
CA GLU A 37 9.62 -5.34 -12.14
C GLU A 37 10.93 -6.09 -11.96
N VAL A 38 11.05 -7.21 -12.68
CA VAL A 38 12.26 -8.02 -12.73
C VAL A 38 13.12 -7.56 -13.90
N MET A 39 14.37 -7.22 -13.61
CA MET A 39 15.37 -6.86 -14.59
C MET A 39 16.36 -8.02 -14.75
N ASP A 40 16.49 -8.50 -15.98
CA ASP A 40 17.29 -9.67 -16.31
C ASP A 40 18.80 -9.45 -16.08
N ALA A 41 19.47 -10.52 -15.65
CA ALA A 41 20.91 -10.53 -15.41
C ALA A 41 21.75 -10.27 -16.68
N GLU A 42 21.17 -10.39 -17.89
CA GLU A 42 21.88 -10.14 -19.14
C GLU A 42 22.26 -8.67 -19.33
N GLU A 43 21.53 -7.74 -18.72
CA GLU A 43 21.81 -6.30 -18.84
C GLU A 43 22.80 -5.79 -17.78
N THR A 44 22.75 -6.34 -16.56
CA THR A 44 23.48 -5.79 -15.38
C THR A 44 24.48 -6.77 -14.78
N GLY A 45 24.46 -8.05 -15.19
CA GLY A 45 25.26 -9.14 -14.62
C GLY A 45 24.57 -9.93 -13.50
N PHE A 46 23.47 -9.41 -12.94
CA PHE A 46 22.74 -10.02 -11.82
C PHE A 46 21.24 -9.71 -11.98
N GLU A 47 20.36 -10.68 -11.72
CA GLU A 47 18.92 -10.40 -11.73
C GLU A 47 18.55 -9.57 -10.48
N TRP A 48 17.72 -8.56 -10.68
CA TRP A 48 17.28 -7.66 -9.61
C TRP A 48 15.82 -7.27 -9.81
N VAL A 49 15.12 -7.00 -8.71
CA VAL A 49 13.70 -6.60 -8.72
C VAL A 49 13.57 -5.23 -8.12
N ILE A 50 12.97 -4.32 -8.89
CA ILE A 50 12.70 -2.95 -8.48
C ILE A 50 11.24 -2.81 -8.03
N PHE A 51 11.03 -2.12 -6.91
CA PHE A 51 9.71 -1.75 -6.41
C PHE A 51 9.51 -0.25 -6.58
N ALA A 52 8.44 0.11 -7.28
CA ALA A 52 8.16 1.51 -7.58
C ALA A 52 6.65 1.78 -7.60
N VAL A 53 6.27 3.03 -7.33
CA VAL A 53 4.87 3.49 -7.32
C VAL A 53 4.67 4.40 -8.52
N PRO A 54 3.70 4.16 -9.42
CA PRO A 54 3.43 5.07 -10.52
C PRO A 54 3.03 6.45 -9.97
N LEU A 55 3.68 7.48 -10.51
CA LEU A 55 3.41 8.87 -10.16
C LEU A 55 2.03 9.29 -10.66
N ASP A 56 1.30 10.06 -9.86
CA ASP A 56 0.06 10.69 -10.32
C ASP A 56 0.38 11.96 -11.12
N ILE A 57 -0.59 12.45 -11.90
CA ILE A 57 -0.47 13.71 -12.65
C ILE A 57 -0.26 14.94 -11.73
N GLN A 58 -0.51 14.80 -10.42
CA GLN A 58 -0.30 15.83 -9.41
C GLN A 58 1.06 15.71 -8.70
N ASP A 59 1.79 14.62 -8.88
CA ASP A 59 3.10 14.45 -8.26
C ASP A 59 4.18 15.19 -9.06
N ASP A 60 5.04 15.93 -8.35
CA ASP A 60 6.19 16.60 -8.94
C ASP A 60 7.38 15.62 -9.01
N PRO A 61 7.86 15.23 -10.21
CA PRO A 61 8.92 14.23 -10.36
C PRO A 61 10.28 14.69 -9.82
N SER A 62 10.46 15.96 -9.46
CA SER A 62 11.69 16.47 -8.87
C SER A 62 11.87 16.14 -7.39
N ASP A 63 10.79 15.77 -6.70
CA ASP A 63 10.83 15.38 -5.27
C ASP A 63 11.19 13.91 -5.07
N PHE A 64 11.22 13.13 -6.16
CA PHE A 64 11.35 11.67 -6.12
C PHE A 64 12.48 11.16 -7.02
N VAL A 65 12.97 9.96 -6.71
CA VAL A 65 13.82 9.22 -7.64
C VAL A 65 12.90 8.56 -8.66
N VAL A 66 12.78 9.14 -9.85
CA VAL A 66 11.87 8.65 -10.88
C VAL A 66 12.54 7.58 -11.73
N VAL A 67 11.89 6.42 -11.82
CA VAL A 67 12.26 5.29 -12.66
C VAL A 67 11.13 4.97 -13.61
N GLN A 68 11.46 4.43 -14.78
CA GLN A 68 10.47 4.00 -15.74
C GLN A 68 10.24 2.50 -15.59
N ILE A 69 9.01 2.12 -15.31
CA ILE A 69 8.58 0.73 -15.18
C ILE A 69 7.65 0.39 -16.33
N GLY A 70 7.81 -0.80 -16.88
CA GLY A 70 7.08 -1.24 -18.05
C GLY A 70 7.87 -1.06 -19.35
N GLY A 71 7.15 -1.14 -20.46
CA GLY A 71 7.71 -1.13 -21.81
C GLY A 71 7.80 -2.52 -22.44
N PRO A 72 8.35 -2.60 -23.67
CA PRO A 72 8.44 -3.85 -24.40
C PRO A 72 9.41 -4.79 -23.68
N ASN A 73 8.93 -5.99 -23.34
CA ASN A 73 9.63 -7.03 -22.56
C ASN A 73 9.70 -6.80 -21.04
N ALA A 74 8.97 -5.82 -20.50
CA ALA A 74 8.92 -5.64 -19.05
C ALA A 74 8.33 -6.85 -18.33
N ARG A 75 9.05 -7.35 -17.31
CA ARG A 75 8.66 -8.51 -16.52
C ARG A 75 8.11 -8.08 -15.16
N ILE A 76 6.87 -7.61 -15.18
CA ILE A 76 6.17 -7.16 -13.97
C ILE A 76 5.53 -8.36 -13.26
N ILE A 77 5.79 -8.49 -11.95
CA ILE A 77 5.29 -9.54 -11.06
C ILE A 77 4.25 -8.98 -10.06
N GLY A 78 3.47 -9.87 -9.44
CA GLY A 78 2.37 -9.50 -8.52
C GLY A 78 1.08 -9.07 -9.23
N ASN A 79 0.10 -8.60 -8.46
CA ASN A 79 -1.19 -8.11 -8.97
C ASN A 79 -1.18 -6.62 -9.35
N LYS A 80 -0.04 -5.93 -9.21
CA LYS A 80 0.14 -4.52 -9.66
C LYS A 80 -0.84 -3.57 -8.96
N GLY A 81 -1.24 -3.90 -7.73
CA GLY A 81 -2.30 -3.18 -7.01
C GLY A 81 -3.66 -3.15 -7.73
N GLY A 82 -3.92 -4.12 -8.62
CA GLY A 82 -5.14 -4.16 -9.45
C GLY A 82 -5.05 -3.37 -10.75
N MET A 83 -3.89 -2.79 -11.08
CA MET A 83 -3.70 -2.06 -12.33
C MET A 83 -3.54 -3.02 -13.52
N THR A 84 -4.21 -2.71 -14.64
CA THR A 84 -3.98 -3.40 -15.91
C THR A 84 -2.92 -2.66 -16.70
N ILE A 85 -1.72 -3.24 -16.76
CA ILE A 85 -0.61 -2.76 -17.59
C ILE A 85 -0.64 -3.55 -18.89
N ALA A 86 -0.83 -2.87 -20.03
CA ALA A 86 -0.74 -3.48 -21.33
C ALA A 86 0.72 -3.59 -21.79
N ASP A 87 0.96 -4.49 -22.75
CA ASP A 87 2.29 -4.77 -23.27
C ASP A 87 2.85 -3.52 -23.98
N GLY A 88 4.01 -3.03 -23.52
CA GLY A 88 4.62 -1.83 -24.06
C GLY A 88 4.24 -0.51 -23.36
N ASP A 89 3.30 -0.51 -22.41
CA ASP A 89 3.03 0.68 -21.59
C ASP A 89 4.20 0.95 -20.65
N VAL A 90 4.64 2.21 -20.62
CA VAL A 90 5.71 2.71 -19.74
C VAL A 90 5.11 3.71 -18.78
N PHE A 91 5.39 3.52 -17.49
CA PHE A 91 4.93 4.39 -16.42
C PHE A 91 6.14 5.04 -15.73
N ASP A 92 6.04 6.34 -15.49
CA ASP A 92 6.97 7.03 -14.60
C ASP A 92 6.57 6.72 -13.16
N CYS A 93 7.48 6.12 -12.41
CA CYS A 93 7.26 5.64 -11.07
C CYS A 93 8.28 6.25 -10.08
N GLU A 94 7.84 6.56 -8.87
CA GLU A 94 8.69 6.79 -7.72
C GLU A 94 9.37 5.47 -7.32
N TYR A 95 10.70 5.46 -7.35
CA TYR A 95 11.52 4.36 -6.87
C TYR A 95 11.48 4.28 -5.35
N LEU A 96 11.10 3.12 -4.83
CA LEU A 96 11.07 2.86 -3.39
C LEU A 96 12.35 2.16 -2.92
N TRP A 97 12.64 1.00 -3.51
CA TRP A 97 13.77 0.13 -3.19
C TRP A 97 13.89 -0.99 -4.22
N ALA A 98 15.02 -1.68 -4.23
CA ALA A 98 15.25 -2.85 -5.06
C ALA A 98 15.88 -3.99 -4.26
N ILE A 99 15.69 -5.23 -4.74
CA ILE A 99 16.43 -6.41 -4.28
C ILE A 99 17.29 -6.88 -5.43
N GLN A 100 18.59 -6.88 -5.24
CA GLN A 100 19.52 -7.50 -6.17
C GLN A 100 20.01 -8.84 -5.64
N LEU A 101 20.28 -9.76 -6.56
CA LEU A 101 21.03 -10.96 -6.24
C LEU A 101 22.53 -10.66 -6.13
N SER A 102 23.21 -11.45 -5.32
CA SER A 102 24.65 -11.33 -5.08
C SER A 102 25.34 -12.69 -5.06
N ASP A 103 26.62 -12.70 -5.45
CA ASP A 103 27.52 -13.86 -5.36
C ASP A 103 28.32 -13.90 -4.05
N LEU A 104 28.02 -13.00 -3.11
CA LEU A 104 28.73 -12.92 -1.84
C LEU A 104 28.48 -14.20 -1.00
N GLU A 105 29.55 -14.73 -0.39
CA GLU A 105 29.46 -15.95 0.42
C GLU A 105 28.54 -15.74 1.62
N GLY A 106 27.40 -16.45 1.64
CA GLY A 106 26.38 -16.32 2.69
C GLY A 106 25.41 -15.14 2.51
N VAL A 107 25.47 -14.41 1.40
CA VAL A 107 24.56 -13.31 1.08
C VAL A 107 24.06 -13.49 -0.35
N ARG A 108 22.79 -13.89 -0.47
CA ARG A 108 22.12 -14.09 -1.77
C ARG A 108 21.34 -12.85 -2.19
N PHE A 109 20.78 -12.12 -1.23
CA PHE A 109 19.91 -10.96 -1.47
C PHE A 109 20.49 -9.72 -0.82
N ILE A 110 20.52 -8.63 -1.58
CA ILE A 110 20.90 -7.31 -1.09
C ILE A 110 19.75 -6.36 -1.36
N LYS A 111 19.31 -5.66 -0.32
CA LYS A 111 18.32 -4.61 -0.43
C LYS A 111 19.02 -3.28 -0.65
N VAL A 112 18.59 -2.59 -1.70
CA VAL A 112 19.05 -1.26 -2.06
C VAL A 112 17.90 -0.29 -1.83
N ASP A 113 18.13 0.80 -1.11
CA ASP A 113 17.09 1.82 -0.86
C ASP A 113 17.00 2.84 -2.01
N GLN A 114 16.14 3.84 -1.84
CA GLN A 114 15.89 4.95 -2.77
C GLN A 114 17.14 5.76 -3.16
N GLU A 115 18.12 5.89 -2.26
CA GLU A 115 19.39 6.58 -2.51
C GLU A 115 20.39 5.71 -3.31
N GLY A 116 20.05 4.43 -3.52
CA GLY A 116 20.96 3.46 -4.13
C GLY A 116 21.97 2.88 -3.13
N GLU A 117 21.76 3.03 -1.82
CA GLU A 117 22.63 2.45 -0.80
C GLU A 117 22.15 1.06 -0.39
N GLU A 118 23.11 0.17 -0.14
CA GLU A 118 22.85 -1.19 0.34
C GLU A 118 22.51 -1.13 1.83
N VAL A 119 21.25 -1.37 2.17
CA VAL A 119 20.74 -1.23 3.54
C VAL A 119 20.54 -2.56 4.26
N ALA A 120 20.50 -3.69 3.54
CA ALA A 120 20.39 -5.03 4.12
C ALA A 120 21.02 -6.10 3.23
N TRP A 121 21.59 -7.13 3.85
CA TRP A 121 22.21 -8.29 3.21
C TRP A 121 21.72 -9.56 3.90
N ALA A 122 21.18 -10.53 3.15
CA ALA A 122 20.74 -11.80 3.72
C ALA A 122 20.89 -12.99 2.76
N ASP A 123 20.85 -14.19 3.32
CA ASP A 123 20.79 -15.44 2.56
C ASP A 123 19.37 -15.81 2.10
N THR A 124 18.35 -15.34 2.83
CA THR A 124 16.95 -15.66 2.59
C THR A 124 16.14 -14.39 2.33
N LEU A 125 15.27 -14.42 1.32
CA LEU A 125 14.48 -13.26 0.88
C LEU A 125 13.58 -12.70 2.01
N HIS A 126 13.04 -13.57 2.87
CA HIS A 126 12.22 -13.16 4.01
C HIS A 126 12.91 -12.19 5.00
N ASP A 127 14.24 -12.22 5.07
CA ASP A 127 14.99 -11.40 6.03
C ASP A 127 15.19 -9.96 5.54
N VAL A 128 15.18 -9.75 4.20
CA VAL A 128 15.28 -8.41 3.59
C VAL A 128 13.94 -7.76 3.28
N LEU A 129 12.86 -8.55 3.22
CA LEU A 129 11.52 -8.05 2.91
C LEU A 129 10.93 -7.26 4.09
N PRO A 130 10.25 -6.13 3.81
CA PRO A 130 9.65 -5.30 4.85
C PRO A 130 8.49 -5.98 5.59
N PHE A 131 7.85 -6.96 4.97
CA PHE A 131 6.79 -7.76 5.56
C PHE A 131 7.19 -9.23 5.53
N VAL A 132 7.37 -9.81 6.71
CA VAL A 132 7.29 -11.26 6.84
C VAL A 132 5.80 -11.58 6.72
N MET A 133 5.34 -11.93 5.52
CA MET A 133 4.04 -12.58 5.35
C MET A 133 4.13 -13.96 6.01
N THR A 134 4.07 -14.00 7.34
CA THR A 134 3.50 -15.17 7.99
C THR A 134 2.06 -15.19 7.53
N ASP A 135 1.64 -16.30 6.93
CA ASP A 135 0.26 -16.67 6.62
C ASP A 135 -0.55 -16.81 7.93
N GLU A 136 -0.49 -15.81 8.80
CA GLU A 136 -1.35 -15.66 9.95
C GLU A 136 -2.35 -14.61 9.50
N LEU A 137 -3.44 -15.08 8.90
CA LEU A 137 -4.68 -14.35 8.67
C LEU A 137 -4.80 -13.28 9.76
N ALA A 138 -4.66 -12.00 9.37
CA ALA A 138 -4.96 -10.91 10.28
C ALA A 138 -6.35 -11.23 10.87
N PRO A 139 -6.53 -11.26 12.20
CA PRO A 139 -7.86 -11.43 12.75
C PRO A 139 -8.70 -10.33 12.13
N GLU A 140 -9.78 -10.73 11.46
CA GLU A 140 -10.82 -9.84 10.98
C GLU A 140 -11.05 -8.82 12.09
N SER A 141 -10.85 -7.53 11.80
CA SER A 141 -11.17 -6.47 12.73
C SER A 141 -12.65 -6.60 13.04
N ASP A 142 -12.95 -7.30 14.14
CA ASP A 142 -14.25 -7.34 14.77
C ASP A 142 -14.49 -5.90 15.21
N ASP A 143 -15.27 -5.19 14.39
CA ASP A 143 -15.83 -3.88 14.66
C ASP A 143 -16.81 -4.06 15.83
N ASP A 144 -16.26 -4.18 17.04
CA ASP A 144 -17.00 -4.35 18.28
C ASP A 144 -16.81 -3.10 19.16
N ASP A 145 -17.97 -2.48 19.41
CA ASP A 145 -18.31 -1.52 20.46
C ASP A 145 -17.80 -0.06 20.41
N ASP A 146 -18.76 0.87 20.20
CA ASP A 146 -19.32 1.62 21.34
C ASP A 146 -20.65 2.32 20.92
N LEU A 147 -21.79 1.62 21.13
CA LEU A 147 -23.10 2.29 21.19
C LEU A 147 -23.29 2.81 22.61
N ASP A 148 -22.97 4.10 22.81
CA ASP A 148 -23.25 4.86 24.02
C ASP A 148 -24.76 4.85 24.32
N ASP A 149 -25.17 3.94 25.22
CA ASP A 149 -26.49 3.85 25.84
C ASP A 149 -26.45 4.60 27.17
N GLU A 150 -26.64 5.92 27.15
CA GLU A 150 -26.93 6.71 28.36
C GLU A 150 -28.10 7.69 28.11
N ASP A 151 -29.31 7.32 28.51
CA ASP A 151 -30.15 8.21 29.35
C ASP A 151 -31.20 7.37 30.09
N GLY A 152 -30.81 6.94 31.30
CA GLY A 152 -31.72 6.42 32.32
C GLY A 152 -32.35 7.58 33.09
N GLY A 153 -33.68 7.58 33.16
CA GLY A 153 -34.47 8.65 33.76
C GLY A 153 -34.38 8.79 35.28
N ASP A 154 -34.88 9.91 35.81
CA ASP A 154 -36.15 9.98 36.58
C ASP A 154 -36.21 11.19 37.55
N ASP A 155 -37.43 11.75 37.64
CA ASP A 155 -38.08 12.51 38.71
C ASP A 155 -37.63 13.93 39.17
N GLY A 156 -38.54 14.89 38.95
CA GLY A 156 -39.37 15.48 40.02
C GLY A 156 -38.72 16.34 41.11
N GLU A 157 -39.00 17.65 41.10
CA GLU A 157 -39.86 18.32 42.11
C GLU A 157 -39.75 19.87 42.06
N ASP A 158 -40.93 20.47 41.89
CA ASP A 158 -41.48 21.69 42.49
C ASP A 158 -40.67 23.00 42.57
N ARG A 159 -41.16 24.00 41.82
CA ARG A 159 -41.29 25.39 42.34
C ARG A 159 -42.61 26.04 41.93
N ASP A 160 -43.26 26.53 42.96
CA ASP A 160 -44.61 27.08 43.06
C ASP A 160 -44.92 28.31 42.19
N ALA A 161 -46.19 28.33 41.77
CA ALA A 161 -47.16 29.43 41.72
C ALA A 161 -46.69 30.90 41.77
N ASP A 162 -47.04 31.65 40.73
CA ASP A 162 -47.88 32.87 40.77
C ASP A 162 -48.17 33.25 39.30
N GLY A 163 -49.39 33.20 38.77
CA GLY A 163 -50.54 33.94 39.27
C GLY A 163 -50.66 35.31 38.57
N ARG A 164 -50.88 35.34 37.24
CA ARG A 164 -51.55 36.50 36.60
C ARG A 164 -52.22 36.19 35.27
N ASP A 165 -53.52 36.31 35.35
CA ASP A 165 -54.57 36.21 34.36
C ASP A 165 -54.65 37.41 33.39
N SER A 166 -55.14 37.08 32.19
CA SER A 166 -55.96 37.92 31.28
C SER A 166 -55.22 39.06 30.56
N TYR A 167 -55.38 39.35 29.26
CA TYR A 167 -56.56 39.38 28.38
C TYR A 167 -56.09 39.61 26.92
N GLY A 168 -56.87 39.18 25.92
CA GLY A 168 -57.02 39.98 24.68
C GLY A 168 -56.80 39.28 23.33
N SER A 169 -57.91 38.83 22.75
CA SER A 169 -58.14 38.35 21.38
C SER A 169 -57.52 39.14 20.21
N GLY A 170 -57.19 38.41 19.14
CA GLY A 170 -57.14 38.89 17.74
C GLY A 170 -56.03 38.16 16.96
N GLY A 171 -56.27 37.15 16.13
CA GLY A 171 -57.07 37.15 14.90
C GLY A 171 -56.32 36.28 13.84
N PRO A 172 -56.97 35.79 12.78
CA PRO A 172 -56.57 34.55 12.08
C PRO A 172 -55.71 34.79 10.82
N GLY A 173 -54.84 33.81 10.49
CA GLY A 173 -54.03 33.81 9.28
C GLY A 173 -53.50 32.42 8.91
N THR A 174 -54.34 31.64 8.25
CA THR A 174 -54.09 30.41 7.45
C THR A 174 -52.94 30.52 6.43
N PRO A 175 -52.56 29.45 5.68
CA PRO A 175 -52.43 28.02 6.01
C PRO A 175 -51.16 27.32 5.38
N ARG A 176 -50.95 26.05 5.77
CA ARG A 176 -50.42 24.85 5.06
C ARG A 176 -49.99 25.02 3.58
N THR A 177 -48.85 24.45 3.12
CA THR A 177 -48.66 23.08 2.53
C THR A 177 -47.32 22.93 1.78
N LEU A 178 -46.82 21.68 1.79
CA LEU A 178 -45.84 20.99 0.93
C LEU A 178 -45.50 21.59 -0.45
N HIS A 179 -44.21 21.58 -0.81
CA HIS A 179 -43.65 20.67 -1.83
C HIS A 179 -42.20 20.33 -1.47
#